data_AF-H1VJQ5-F1
#
_entry.id   AF-H1VJQ5-F1
#
_cell.length_a   1.000
_cell.length_b   1.000
_cell.length_c   1.000
_cell.angle_alpha   90.00
_cell.angle_beta   90.00
_cell.angle_gamma   90.00
#
_symmetry.space_group_name_H-M   'P 1'
#
loop_
_entity.id
_entity.type
_entity.pdbx_description
1 polymer ?
#
loop_
_entity_poly.entity_id
_entity_poly.type
_entity_poly.pdbx_seq_one_letter_code
_entity_poly.pdbx_strand_id
1 'polypeptide(L)'
;MGKVACQTIPFGRGVCGAAAASRETQLVPDVDMFPGHIACDGDSRSEVVVPVGVPAAEGDDGSDRLVAIIDVDCTLPGGFDDVDRVWLEKLAALLSKSCDW
;
A
#
# COMPACT_ATOMS: atom_id res chain seq x y z
N MET A 1 -6.43 -20.05 -0.29
CA MET A 1 -5.30 -20.09 0.66
C MET A 1 -4.30 -19.08 0.16
N GLY A 2 -4.00 -18.02 0.91
CA GLY A 2 -3.13 -16.93 0.45
C GLY A 2 -1.69 -17.42 0.23
N LYS A 3 -1.03 -16.90 -0.81
CA LYS A 3 0.38 -17.21 -1.07
C LYS A 3 1.30 -16.37 -0.17
N VAL A 4 2.56 -16.76 -0.08
CA VAL A 4 3.58 -15.97 0.62
C VAL A 4 3.83 -14.71 -0.19
N ALA A 5 3.50 -13.54 0.38
CA ALA A 5 3.82 -12.26 -0.23
C ALA A 5 5.34 -12.07 -0.36
N CYS A 6 5.76 -11.17 -1.26
CA CYS A 6 7.18 -10.82 -1.39
C CYS A 6 7.75 -10.38 -0.04
N GLN A 7 8.87 -10.98 0.37
CA GLN A 7 9.50 -10.66 1.66
C GLN A 7 10.15 -9.27 1.69
N THR A 8 10.52 -8.73 0.53
CA THR A 8 11.14 -7.41 0.40
C THR A 8 10.74 -6.78 -0.93
N ILE A 9 10.27 -5.54 -0.88
CA ILE A 9 9.82 -4.78 -2.05
C ILE A 9 10.57 -3.45 -2.06
N PRO A 10 11.39 -3.17 -3.09
CA PRO A 10 12.01 -1.86 -3.26
C PRO A 10 10.97 -0.74 -3.46
N PHE A 11 11.30 0.46 -3.03
CA PHE A 11 10.48 1.64 -3.32
C PHE A 11 10.37 1.85 -4.84
N GLY A 12 9.19 2.22 -5.32
CA GLY A 12 8.87 2.43 -6.73
C GLY A 12 8.65 1.15 -7.55
N ARG A 13 8.66 -0.03 -6.92
CA ARG A 13 8.61 -1.33 -7.60
C ARG A 13 7.31 -2.07 -7.29
N GLY A 14 6.48 -2.30 -8.31
CA GLY A 14 5.12 -2.82 -8.13
C GLY A 14 4.18 -1.82 -7.45
N VAL A 15 2.94 -2.23 -7.19
CA VAL A 15 1.91 -1.36 -6.60
C VAL A 15 2.29 -0.96 -5.16
N CYS A 16 2.68 -1.93 -4.33
CA CYS A 16 3.23 -1.69 -2.99
C CYS A 16 4.40 -0.70 -2.97
N GLY A 17 5.40 -0.88 -3.85
CA GLY A 17 6.54 0.01 -3.94
C GLY A 17 6.15 1.40 -4.45
N ALA A 18 5.20 1.51 -5.37
CA ALA A 18 4.68 2.78 -5.86
C ALA A 18 3.97 3.56 -4.75
N ALA A 19 3.14 2.89 -3.93
CA ALA A 19 2.52 3.49 -2.74
C ALA A 19 3.57 4.02 -1.75
N ALA A 20 4.60 3.21 -1.49
CA ALA A 20 5.67 3.60 -0.59
C ALA A 20 6.50 4.79 -1.11
N ALA A 21 6.80 4.83 -2.41
CA ALA A 21 7.58 5.91 -3.01
C ALA A 21 6.80 7.22 -3.13
N SER A 22 5.52 7.16 -3.54
CA SER A 22 4.68 8.34 -3.71
C SER A 22 4.13 8.86 -2.38
N ARG A 23 4.03 8.01 -1.36
CA ARG A 23 3.26 8.26 -0.13
C ARG A 23 1.78 8.55 -0.42
N GLU A 24 1.26 8.01 -1.51
CA GLU A 24 -0.12 8.12 -1.93
C GLU A 24 -0.77 6.74 -2.06
N THR A 25 -2.06 6.66 -1.72
CA THR A 25 -2.86 5.46 -1.92
C THR A 25 -2.90 5.06 -3.39
N GLN A 26 -2.62 3.80 -3.68
CA GLN A 26 -2.77 3.21 -5.01
C GLN A 26 -4.06 2.39 -5.05
N LEU A 27 -5.03 2.82 -5.87
CA LEU A 27 -6.27 2.08 -6.12
C LEU A 27 -6.22 1.52 -7.55
N VAL A 28 -5.88 0.25 -7.69
CA VAL A 28 -5.55 -0.37 -8.98
C VAL A 28 -6.66 -1.34 -9.39
N PRO A 29 -7.51 -0.97 -10.38
CA PRO A 29 -8.62 -1.81 -10.81
C PRO A 29 -8.19 -3.02 -11.65
N ASP A 30 -7.02 -2.96 -12.30
CA ASP A 30 -6.41 -4.12 -12.97
C ASP A 30 -4.88 -4.06 -12.81
N VAL A 31 -4.32 -5.00 -12.04
CA VAL A 31 -2.87 -5.01 -11.75
C VAL A 31 -2.02 -5.35 -12.97
N ASP A 32 -2.55 -6.11 -13.94
CA ASP A 32 -1.84 -6.43 -15.19
C ASP A 32 -1.61 -5.18 -16.05
N MET A 33 -2.47 -4.17 -15.89
CA MET A 33 -2.38 -2.90 -16.60
C MET A 33 -1.49 -1.89 -15.89
N PHE A 34 -1.02 -2.19 -14.67
CA PHE A 34 -0.18 -1.29 -13.90
C PHE A 34 1.28 -1.35 -14.39
N PRO A 35 1.89 -0.21 -14.79
CA PRO A 35 3.23 -0.19 -15.33
C PRO A 35 4.26 -0.60 -14.28
N GLY A 36 5.11 -1.58 -14.61
CA GLY A 36 6.09 -2.10 -13.67
C GLY A 36 5.49 -3.00 -12.58
N HIS A 37 4.29 -3.56 -12.83
CA HIS A 37 3.67 -4.53 -11.93
C HIS A 37 4.58 -5.72 -11.68
N ILE A 38 4.69 -6.09 -10.40
CA ILE A 38 5.37 -7.30 -10.01
C ILE A 38 4.46 -8.03 -9.04
N ALA A 39 3.87 -9.11 -9.56
CA ALA A 39 2.94 -9.94 -8.81
C ALA A 39 3.67 -10.55 -7.61
N CYS A 40 3.32 -10.09 -6.42
CA CYS A 40 3.67 -10.79 -5.18
C CYS A 40 2.71 -11.96 -4.93
N ASP A 41 1.46 -11.86 -5.38
CA ASP A 41 0.56 -12.99 -5.66
C ASP A 41 0.15 -12.98 -7.14
N GLY A 42 0.52 -14.04 -7.87
CA GLY A 42 0.17 -14.20 -9.29
C GLY A 42 -1.33 -14.32 -9.60
N ASP A 43 -2.17 -14.50 -8.58
CA ASP A 43 -3.63 -14.56 -8.75
C ASP A 43 -4.31 -13.20 -8.52
N SER A 44 -3.58 -12.18 -8.07
CA SER A 44 -4.13 -10.84 -7.85
C SER A 44 -4.53 -10.22 -9.19
N ARG A 45 -5.71 -9.60 -9.22
CA ARG A 45 -6.31 -8.95 -10.39
C ARG A 45 -6.66 -7.49 -10.11
N SER A 46 -6.88 -7.11 -8.87
CA SER A 46 -6.95 -5.72 -8.42
C SER A 46 -6.33 -5.61 -7.03
N GLU A 47 -5.82 -4.43 -6.70
CA GLU A 47 -5.05 -4.20 -5.47
C GLU A 47 -5.34 -2.78 -4.97
N VAL A 48 -5.49 -2.65 -3.65
CA VAL A 48 -5.49 -1.33 -2.99
C VAL A 48 -4.37 -1.30 -1.95
N VAL A 49 -3.48 -0.32 -2.09
CA VAL A 49 -2.35 -0.13 -1.17
C VAL A 49 -2.41 1.25 -0.55
N VAL A 50 -2.43 1.31 0.79
CA VAL A 50 -2.51 2.55 1.55
C VAL A 50 -1.26 2.75 2.41
N PRO A 51 -0.50 3.85 2.23
CA PRO A 51 0.66 4.14 3.06
C PRO A 51 0.28 4.56 4.48
N VAL A 52 1.10 4.16 5.46
CA VAL A 52 0.98 4.58 6.87
C VAL A 52 2.14 5.51 7.20
N GLY A 53 1.86 6.80 7.27
CA GLY A 53 2.81 7.84 7.69
C GLY A 53 2.67 8.16 9.18
N VAL A 54 3.78 8.45 9.85
CA VAL A 54 3.83 9.01 11.21
C VAL A 54 4.62 10.32 11.19
N PRO A 55 4.38 11.23 12.17
CA PRO A 55 5.14 12.47 12.24
C PRO A 55 6.66 12.22 12.26
N ALA A 56 7.38 13.15 11.66
CA ALA A 56 8.83 13.23 11.76
C ALA A 56 9.27 13.22 13.23
N ALA A 57 10.28 12.42 13.54
CA ALA A 57 10.96 12.43 14.83
C ALA A 57 12.09 13.47 14.84
N GLU A 58 12.61 13.79 16.02
CA GLU A 58 13.79 14.65 16.13
C GLU A 58 14.97 14.05 15.35
N GLY A 59 15.52 14.83 14.43
CA GLY A 59 16.63 14.42 13.56
C GLY A 59 16.23 13.97 12.15
N ASP A 60 14.93 13.85 11.86
CA ASP A 60 14.44 13.65 10.49
C ASP A 60 14.52 14.96 9.66
N ASP A 61 14.35 14.83 8.34
CA ASP A 61 14.35 15.95 7.39
C ASP A 61 13.10 16.85 7.46
N GLY A 62 12.23 16.61 8.44
CA GLY A 62 10.97 17.29 8.64
C GLY A 62 9.80 16.73 7.83
N SER A 63 10.01 15.70 7.01
CA SER A 63 8.94 14.98 6.31
C SER A 63 8.41 13.82 7.15
N ASP A 64 7.11 13.52 7.01
CA ASP A 64 6.50 12.37 7.68
C ASP A 64 7.23 11.07 7.31
N ARG A 65 7.49 10.25 8.33
CA ARG A 65 8.12 8.94 8.16
C ARG A 65 7.07 7.94 7.68
N LEU A 66 7.35 7.28 6.55
CA LEU A 66 6.58 6.11 6.13
C LEU A 66 7.07 4.90 6.94
N VAL A 67 6.17 4.28 7.69
CA VAL A 67 6.51 3.17 8.61
C VAL A 67 5.88 1.85 8.20
N ALA A 68 4.78 1.89 7.45
CA ALA A 68 4.11 0.69 6.94
C ALA A 68 3.28 1.01 5.69
N ILE A 69 2.75 -0.05 5.09
CA ILE A 69 1.67 0.00 4.11
C ILE A 69 0.58 -0.99 4.55
N ILE A 70 -0.66 -0.72 4.13
CA ILE A 70 -1.75 -1.69 4.12
C ILE A 70 -1.86 -2.16 2.68
N ASP A 71 -1.76 -3.46 2.45
CA ASP A 71 -1.84 -4.10 1.13
C ASP A 71 -3.02 -5.09 1.13
N VAL A 72 -3.91 -4.95 0.14
CA VAL A 72 -5.10 -5.80 -0.01
C VAL A 72 -5.27 -6.19 -1.48
N ASP A 73 -5.16 -7.49 -1.74
CA ASP A 73 -5.34 -8.11 -3.04
C ASP A 73 -6.77 -8.62 -3.26
N CYS A 74 -7.20 -8.64 -4.53
CA CYS A 74 -8.43 -9.29 -4.96
C CYS A 74 -8.19 -10.10 -6.25
N THR A 75 -8.73 -11.31 -6.31
CA THR A 75 -8.62 -12.20 -7.49
C THR A 75 -9.56 -11.82 -8.64
N LEU A 76 -10.33 -10.74 -8.47
CA LEU A 76 -11.20 -10.17 -9.51
C LEU A 76 -10.73 -8.74 -9.85
N PRO A 77 -10.83 -8.30 -11.12
CA PRO A 77 -10.64 -6.90 -11.47
C PRO A 77 -11.67 -6.00 -10.80
N GLY A 78 -11.30 -4.77 -10.48
CA GLY A 78 -12.20 -3.76 -9.89
C GLY A 78 -12.80 -4.18 -8.56
N GLY A 79 -12.05 -4.95 -7.75
CA GLY A 79 -12.51 -5.45 -6.46
C GLY A 79 -12.62 -4.40 -5.36
N PHE A 80 -12.06 -3.20 -5.61
CA PHE A 80 -12.03 -2.09 -4.68
C PHE A 80 -12.49 -0.81 -5.34
N ASP A 81 -13.11 0.07 -4.56
CA ASP A 81 -13.53 1.39 -5.00
C ASP A 81 -13.12 2.50 -4.01
N ASP A 82 -13.64 3.71 -4.23
CA ASP A 82 -13.34 4.86 -3.37
C ASP A 82 -13.86 4.69 -1.93
N VAL A 83 -14.90 3.88 -1.69
CA VAL A 83 -15.38 3.58 -0.34
C VAL A 83 -14.31 2.81 0.42
N ASP A 84 -13.76 1.77 -0.18
CA ASP A 84 -12.70 0.96 0.42
C ASP A 84 -11.46 1.81 0.71
N ARG A 85 -11.03 2.60 -0.28
CA ARG A 85 -9.93 3.56 -0.13
C ARG A 85 -10.14 4.45 1.09
N VAL A 86 -11.29 5.11 1.20
CA VAL A 86 -11.57 6.06 2.30
C VAL A 86 -11.53 5.38 3.66
N TRP A 87 -12.04 4.15 3.78
CA TRP A 87 -12.04 3.45 5.07
C TRP A 87 -10.66 2.87 5.42
N LEU A 88 -9.90 2.41 4.43
CA LEU A 88 -8.53 1.95 4.64
C LEU A 88 -7.59 3.11 4.98
N GLU A 89 -7.76 4.31 4.39
CA GLU A 89 -7.04 5.52 4.79
C GLU A 89 -7.34 5.94 6.23
N LYS A 90 -8.60 5.81 6.68
CA LYS A 90 -8.96 6.02 8.09
C LYS A 90 -8.32 5.00 9.01
N LEU A 91 -8.22 3.74 8.57
CA LEU A 91 -7.53 2.70 9.31
C LEU A 91 -6.02 2.98 9.40
N ALA A 92 -5.39 3.39 8.31
CA ALA A 92 -3.98 3.80 8.29
C ALA A 92 -3.72 4.94 9.27
N ALA A 93 -4.59 5.96 9.30
CA ALA A 93 -4.51 7.05 10.27
C ALA A 93 -4.69 6.58 11.72
N LEU A 94 -5.50 5.53 11.95
CA LEU A 94 -5.64 4.92 13.27
C LEU A 94 -4.38 4.17 13.69
N LEU A 95 -3.79 3.37 12.79
CA LEU A 95 -2.56 2.61 13.05
C LEU A 95 -1.37 3.55 13.29
N SER A 96 -1.26 4.62 12.50
CA SER A 96 -0.24 5.67 12.64
C SER A 96 -0.11 6.17 14.09
N LYS A 97 -1.24 6.41 14.77
CA LYS A 97 -1.26 6.94 16.15
C LYS A 97 -1.34 5.88 17.26
N SER A 98 -1.55 4.61 16.92
CA SER A 98 -1.91 3.57 17.91
C SER A 98 -0.89 2.44 18.01
N CYS A 99 0.18 2.49 17.22
CA CYS A 99 1.27 1.53 17.26
C CYS A 99 2.58 2.21 17.69
N ASP A 100 3.50 1.43 18.24
CA ASP A 100 4.86 1.86 18.57
C ASP A 100 5.76 1.60 17.35
N TRP A 101 6.14 2.66 16.65
CA TRP A 101 6.80 2.64 15.33
C TRP A 101 8.27 3.06 15.41
#